data_AF-A0A935SSW3-F1
#
_entry.id   AF-A0A935SSW3-F1
#
_cell.length_a   1.000
_cell.length_b   1.000
_cell.length_c   1.000
_cell.angle_alpha   90.00
_cell.angle_beta   90.00
_cell.angle_gamma   90.00
#
_symmetry.space_group_name_H-M   'P 1'
#
loop_
_entity.id
_entity.type
_entity.pdbx_description
1 polymer ?
#
loop_
_entity_poly.entity_id
_entity_poly.type
_entity_poly.pdbx_seq_one_letter_code
_entity_poly.pdbx_strand_id
1 'polypeptide(L)' 'MPKYDVYVVCDQCGQPHAVNVKLELDEGGLDRTPVADAFEDRPLPSVITFMQTNKYRCPHTKQLFSAADIGDAVLFELGV' A
#
# COMPACT_ATOMS: atom_id res chain seq x y z
N MET A 1 6.35 17.51 1.68
CA MET A 1 6.20 16.07 1.95
C MET A 1 5.48 15.45 0.77
N PRO A 2 6.15 14.63 -0.04
CA PRO A 2 5.50 13.83 -1.07
C PRO A 2 4.40 12.94 -0.46
N LYS A 3 3.37 12.71 -1.28
CA LYS A 3 2.22 11.89 -0.92
C LYS A 3 2.35 10.56 -1.63
N TYR A 4 2.04 9.49 -0.92
CA TYR A 4 2.05 8.14 -1.45
C TYR A 4 0.69 7.49 -1.22
N ASP A 5 0.23 6.67 -2.16
CA ASP A 5 -0.81 5.67 -1.91
C ASP A 5 -0.16 4.30 -1.81
N VAL A 6 -0.78 3.40 -1.06
CA VAL A 6 -0.31 2.02 -0.92
C VAL A 6 -1.00 1.16 -1.97
N TYR A 7 -0.22 0.31 -2.62
CA TYR A 7 -0.69 -0.70 -3.54
C TYR A 7 -0.39 -2.07 -2.95
N VAL A 8 -1.37 -2.98 -3.00
CA VAL A 8 -1.23 -4.35 -2.50
C VAL A 8 -1.53 -5.34 -3.61
N VAL A 9 -0.75 -6.42 -3.70
CA VAL A 9 -0.97 -7.51 -4.66
C VAL A 9 -2.30 -8.19 -4.36
N CYS A 10 -3.20 -8.19 -5.34
CA CYS A 10 -4.51 -8.80 -5.21
C CYS A 10 -4.44 -10.31 -5.43
N ASP A 11 -4.82 -11.10 -4.43
CA ASP A 11 -4.91 -12.58 -4.51
C ASP A 11 -5.97 -13.09 -5.51
N GLN A 12 -6.85 -12.22 -6.00
CA GLN A 12 -7.90 -12.57 -6.96
C GLN A 12 -7.48 -12.46 -8.43
N CYS A 13 -6.57 -11.53 -8.76
CA CYS A 13 -6.17 -11.26 -10.14
C CYS A 13 -4.65 -11.21 -10.35
N GLY A 14 -3.86 -11.29 -9.27
CA GLY A 14 -2.41 -11.23 -9.30
C GLY A 14 -1.83 -9.85 -9.65
N GLN A 15 -2.65 -8.79 -9.67
CA GLN A 15 -2.21 -7.42 -9.98
C GLN A 15 -2.24 -6.54 -8.72
N PRO A 16 -1.31 -5.58 -8.58
CA PRO A 16 -1.32 -4.63 -7.49
C PRO A 16 -2.46 -3.61 -7.64
N HIS A 17 -3.14 -3.30 -6.53
CA HIS A 17 -4.26 -2.38 -6.49
C HIS A 17 -4.11 -1.35 -5.37
N ALA A 18 -4.48 -0.12 -5.68
CA ALA A 18 -4.60 0.95 -4.70
C ALA A 18 -5.58 0.54 -3.60
N VAL A 19 -5.16 0.71 -2.35
CA VAL A 19 -6.01 0.52 -1.17
C VAL A 19 -6.47 1.84 -0.56
N ASN A 20 -6.21 2.96 -1.23
CA ASN A 20 -6.58 4.33 -0.83
C ASN A 20 -6.05 4.70 0.56
N VAL A 21 -4.86 4.22 0.90
CA VAL A 21 -4.17 4.52 2.14
C VAL A 21 -3.08 5.50 1.83
N LYS A 22 -3.33 6.76 2.23
CA LYS A 22 -2.44 7.87 1.91
C LYS A 22 -1.41 8.06 3.01
N LEU A 23 -0.15 8.14 2.62
CA LEU A 23 0.97 8.45 3.48
C LEU A 23 1.59 9.78 3.05
N GLU A 24 1.93 10.62 4.02
CA GLU A 24 2.78 11.80 3.81
C GLU A 24 4.15 11.47 4.42
N LEU A 25 5.17 11.40 3.57
CA LEU A 25 6.54 11.07 3.98
C LEU A 25 7.44 12.28 3.77
N ASP A 26 8.44 12.44 4.64
CA ASP A 26 9.48 13.47 4.49
C ASP A 26 10.45 13.13 3.36
N GLU A 27 10.74 11.84 3.17
CA GLU A 27 11.59 11.31 2.11
C GLU A 27 10.81 11.21 0.79
N GLY A 28 11.44 11.69 -0.27
CA GLY A 28 10.96 11.52 -1.65
C GLY A 28 11.69 10.39 -2.38
N GLY A 29 11.24 10.09 -3.61
CA GLY A 29 11.86 9.05 -4.43
C GLY A 29 11.56 7.63 -3.97
N LEU A 30 10.51 7.46 -3.16
CA LEU A 30 10.03 6.15 -2.70
C LEU A 30 8.99 5.54 -3.65
N ASP A 31 8.83 6.08 -4.86
CA ASP A 31 7.90 5.53 -5.86
C ASP A 31 8.25 4.08 -6.16
N ARG A 32 7.23 3.20 -6.08
CA ARG A 32 7.32 1.74 -6.22
C ARG A 32 8.24 1.05 -5.21
N THR A 33 8.62 1.72 -4.14
CA THR A 33 9.41 1.12 -3.05
C THR A 33 8.50 0.22 -2.20
N PRO A 34 8.95 -0.97 -1.80
CA PRO A 34 8.21 -1.80 -0.85
C PRO A 34 7.92 -1.06 0.45
N VAL A 35 6.73 -1.25 1.01
CA VAL A 35 6.35 -0.65 2.30
C VAL A 35 7.27 -1.15 3.40
N ALA A 36 7.70 -2.42 3.36
CA ALA A 36 8.64 -2.96 4.34
C ALA A 36 9.98 -2.20 4.33
N ASP A 37 10.53 -1.92 3.14
CA ASP A 37 11.81 -1.23 2.98
C ASP A 37 11.72 0.25 3.41
N ALA A 38 10.62 0.93 3.09
CA ALA A 38 10.41 2.33 3.48
C ALA A 38 10.36 2.56 5.00
N PHE A 39 10.07 1.49 5.76
CA PHE A 39 9.92 1.50 7.21
C PHE A 39 10.79 0.44 7.91
N GLU A 40 11.88 -0.05 7.31
CA GLU A 40 12.69 -1.15 7.88
C GLU A 40 13.12 -0.90 9.34
N ASP A 41 13.57 0.33 9.63
CA ASP A 41 14.03 0.75 10.97
C ASP A 41 12.98 1.55 11.76
N ARG A 42 11.72 1.59 11.29
CA ARG A 42 10.67 2.44 11.85
C ARG A 42 9.39 1.65 12.11
N PRO A 43 8.61 2.00 13.15
CA PRO A 43 7.29 1.41 13.32
C PRO A 43 6.40 1.77 12.13
N LEU A 44 5.63 0.79 11.65
CA LEU A 44 4.63 1.04 10.62
C LEU A 44 3.60 2.08 11.12
N PRO A 45 3.19 3.03 10.27
CA PRO A 45 2.13 3.97 10.60
C PRO A 45 0.84 3.23 10.98
N SER A 46 0.09 3.75 11.94
CA SER A 46 -1.17 3.15 12.40
C SER A 46 -2.18 2.93 11.27
N VAL A 47 -2.17 3.78 10.24
CA VAL A 47 -3.01 3.64 9.06
C VAL A 47 -2.67 2.38 8.24
N ILE A 48 -1.39 1.98 8.19
CA ILE A 48 -0.92 0.74 7.55
C ILE A 48 -1.35 -0.46 8.38
N THR A 49 -1.20 -0.40 9.70
CA THR A 49 -1.68 -1.46 10.59
C THR A 49 -3.19 -1.65 10.49
N PHE A 50 -3.96 -0.56 10.41
CA PHE A 50 -5.41 -0.60 10.26
C PHE A 50 -5.83 -1.19 8.90
N MET A 51 -5.16 -0.78 7.83
CA MET A 51 -5.37 -1.29 6.47
C MET A 51 -5.27 -2.82 6.38
N GLN A 52 -4.35 -3.44 7.12
CA GLN A 52 -4.19 -4.91 7.13
C GLN A 52 -5.44 -5.66 7.61
N THR A 53 -6.32 -5.00 8.37
CA THR A 53 -7.57 -5.58 8.86
C THR A 53 -8.74 -5.43 7.89
N ASN A 54 -8.58 -4.63 6.83
CA ASN A 54 -9.63 -4.30 5.88
C ASN A 54 -9.71 -5.30 4.70
N LYS A 55 -10.89 -5.33 4.06
CA LYS A 55 -11.11 -5.98 2.77
C LYS A 55 -11.28 -4.93 1.68
N TYR A 56 -10.69 -5.18 0.53
CA TYR A 56 -10.68 -4.29 -0.62
C TYR A 56 -11.36 -4.96 -1.81
N ARG A 57 -11.94 -4.17 -2.71
CA ARG A 57 -12.60 -4.70 -3.91
C ARG A 57 -11.65 -4.67 -5.10
N CYS A 58 -11.38 -5.82 -5.69
CA CYS A 58 -10.60 -5.92 -6.92
C CYS A 58 -11.32 -5.18 -8.07
N PRO A 59 -10.68 -4.20 -8.75
CA PRO A 59 -11.29 -3.52 -9.89
C PRO A 59 -11.56 -4.45 -11.08
N HIS A 60 -10.80 -5.53 -11.23
CA HIS A 60 -10.92 -6.48 -12.35
C HIS A 60 -12.01 -7.54 -12.10
N THR A 61 -11.90 -8.29 -11.01
CA THR A 61 -12.79 -9.44 -10.73
C THR A 61 -14.02 -9.06 -9.91
N LYS A 62 -14.03 -7.87 -9.32
CA LYS A 62 -15.03 -7.38 -8.33
C LYS A 62 -15.09 -8.18 -7.03
N GLN A 63 -14.25 -9.21 -6.87
CA GLN A 63 -14.12 -9.99 -5.64
C GLN A 63 -13.40 -9.19 -4.56
N LEU A 64 -13.58 -9.60 -3.31
CA LEU A 64 -12.86 -9.03 -2.18
C LEU A 64 -11.49 -9.68 -2.04
N PHE A 65 -10.47 -8.87 -1.72
CA PHE A 65 -9.13 -9.33 -1.38
C PHE A 65 -8.68 -8.69 -0.05
N SER A 66 -7.69 -9.31 0.60
CA SER A 66 -7.13 -8.84 1.87
C SER A 66 -5.85 -8.07 1.65
N ALA A 67 -5.61 -7.06 2.48
CA ALA A 67 -4.29 -6.42 2.61
C ALA A 67 -3.49 -6.92 3.82
N ALA A 68 -3.79 -8.14 4.30
CA ALA A 68 -3.21 -8.67 5.53
C ALA A 68 -1.72 -9.02 5.37
N ASP A 69 -1.32 -9.42 4.16
CA ASP A 69 0.09 -9.58 3.80
C ASP A 69 0.56 -8.32 3.06
N ILE A 70 1.44 -7.56 3.71
CA ILE A 70 2.02 -6.34 3.16
C ILE A 70 3.46 -6.52 2.69
N GLY A 71 3.99 -7.76 2.69
CA GLY A 71 5.36 -8.04 2.25
C GLY A 71 5.62 -7.55 0.82
N ASP A 72 4.61 -7.69 -0.03
CA ASP A 72 4.65 -7.24 -1.44
C ASP A 72 3.92 -5.90 -1.66
N ALA A 73 3.54 -5.19 -0.60
CA ALA A 73 2.90 -3.89 -0.73
C ALA A 73 3.93 -2.84 -1.17
N VAL A 74 3.56 -1.96 -2.09
CA VAL A 74 4.45 -0.93 -2.64
C VAL A 74 3.82 0.45 -2.50
N LEU A 75 4.67 1.46 -2.33
CA LEU A 75 4.30 2.87 -2.36
C LEU A 75 4.15 3.34 -3.80
N PHE A 76 3.16 4.18 -4.08
CA PHE A 76 2.99 4.83 -5.36
C PHE A 76 2.90 6.34 -5.13
N GLU A 77 3.83 7.11 -5.70
CA GLU A 77 3.85 8.54 -5.49
C GLU A 77 2.64 9.20 -6.16
N LEU A 78 1.86 9.90 -5.36
CA LEU A 78 0.76 10.73 -5.83
C LEU A 78 1.37 12.06 -6.26
N GLY A 79 1.62 12.17 -7.57
CA GLY A 79 2.06 13.43 -8.18
C GLY A 79 1.18 14.59 -7.74
N VAL A 80 1.83 15.70 -7.38
CA VAL A 80 1.18 16.98 -7.08
C VAL A 80 0.81 17.69 -8.38
#